data_AF-A0A5K1E240-F1
#
_entry.id   AF-A0A5K1E240-F1
#
_cell.length_a   1.000
_cell.length_b   1.000
_cell.length_c   1.000
_cell.angle_alpha   90.00
_cell.angle_beta   90.00
_cell.angle_gamma   90.00
#
_symmetry.space_group_name_H-M   'P 1'
#
loop_
_entity.id
_entity.type
_entity.pdbx_description
1 polymer ?
#
loop_
_entity_poly.entity_id
_entity_poly.type
_entity_poly.pdbx_seq_one_letter_code
_entity_poly.pdbx_strand_id
1 'polypeptide(L)' 'MDVFLVEQSRFYVKVICSVKKGVALALLQAVESLACLHVQSSNMAAFDKFIVFTCTVQ' A
#
# COMPACT_ATOMS: atom_id res chain seq x y z
N MET A 1 7.00 0.13 -7.37
CA MET A 1 6.16 0.95 -6.48
C MET A 1 5.87 2.20 -7.25
N ASP A 2 4.60 2.53 -7.38
CA ASP A 2 4.14 3.69 -8.14
C ASP A 2 3.42 4.62 -7.17
N VAL A 3 3.62 5.93 -7.33
CA VAL A 3 3.01 6.96 -6.47
C VAL A 3 2.41 8.04 -7.36
N PHE A 4 1.15 8.38 -7.11
CA PHE A 4 0.38 9.33 -7.89
C PHE A 4 -0.19 10.41 -6.97
N LEU A 5 -0.02 11.68 -7.32
CA LEU A 5 -0.73 12.78 -6.68
C LEU A 5 -2.15 12.81 -7.25
N VAL A 6 -3.16 12.61 -6.40
CA VAL A 6 -4.56 12.50 -6.86
C VAL A 6 -5.29 13.84 -6.67
N GLU A 7 -5.23 14.42 -5.47
CA GLU A 7 -5.87 15.72 -5.13
C GLU A 7 -5.20 16.31 -3.89
N GLN A 8 -5.09 17.65 -3.77
CA GLN A 8 -4.75 18.37 -2.52
C GLN A 8 -3.86 17.61 -1.52
N SER A 9 -2.59 17.39 -1.89
CA SER A 9 -1.59 16.69 -1.06
C SER A 9 -1.91 15.23 -0.69
N ARG A 10 -2.85 14.59 -1.37
CA ARG A 10 -3.14 13.16 -1.25
C ARG A 10 -2.37 12.35 -2.27
N PHE A 11 -1.74 11.29 -1.80
CA PHE A 11 -0.96 10.38 -2.62
C PHE A 11 -1.63 9.02 -2.67
N TYR A 12 -1.86 8.52 -3.88
CA TYR A 12 -2.20 7.13 -4.11
C TYR A 12 -0.92 6.34 -4.36
N VAL A 13 -0.68 5.33 -3.53
CA VAL A 13 0.49 4.47 -3.60
C VAL A 13 0.06 3.08 -4.07
N LYS A 14 0.80 2.50 -5.01
CA LYS A 14 0.62 1.13 -5.48
C LYS A 14 1.92 0.35 -5.35
N VAL A 15 1.84 -0.80 -4.68
CA VAL A 15 2.93 -1.75 -4.52
C VAL A 15 2.52 -3.07 -5.13
N ILE A 16 3.32 -3.59 -6.06
CA ILE A 16 3.18 -4.93 -6.61
C ILE A 16 4.39 -5.73 -6.16
N CYS A 17 4.16 -6.90 -5.57
CA CYS A 17 5.22 -7.77 -5.07
C CYS A 17 4.84 -9.23 -5.27
N SER A 18 5.82 -10.14 -5.25
CA SER A 18 5.52 -11.58 -5.33
C SER A 18 4.83 -12.07 -4.06
N VAL A 19 3.89 -13.01 -4.21
CA VAL A 19 3.29 -13.75 -3.10
C VAL A 19 4.39 -14.58 -2.44
N LYS A 20 4.80 -14.16 -1.24
CA LYS A 20 5.65 -14.95 -0.35
C LYS A 20 5.08 -14.88 1.07
N LYS A 21 5.38 -15.90 1.88
CA LYS A 21 4.95 -15.96 3.28
C LYS A 21 5.38 -14.67 4.00
N GLY A 22 4.42 -14.01 4.65
CA GLY A 22 4.65 -12.81 5.45
C GLY A 22 4.64 -11.48 4.69
N VAL A 23 4.62 -11.46 3.36
CA VAL A 23 4.64 -10.20 2.58
C VAL A 23 3.40 -9.35 2.83
N ALA A 24 2.22 -9.96 2.83
CA ALA A 24 0.97 -9.27 3.14
C ALA A 24 1.00 -8.58 4.52
N LEU A 25 1.45 -9.32 5.54
CA LEU A 25 1.56 -8.79 6.90
C LEU A 25 2.59 -7.67 6.99
N ALA A 26 3.75 -7.83 6.35
CA ALA A 26 4.80 -6.82 6.34
C ALA A 26 4.35 -5.51 5.66
N LEU A 27 3.56 -5.60 4.58
CA LEU A 27 2.99 -4.42 3.92
C LEU A 27 2.00 -3.69 4.82
N LEU A 28 1.12 -4.43 5.50
CA LEU A 28 0.16 -3.85 6.44
C LEU A 28 0.88 -3.13 7.60
N GLN A 29 1.83 -3.82 8.24
CA GLN A 29 2.63 -3.25 9.33
C GLN A 29 3.45 -2.05 8.88
N ALA A 30 4.02 -2.08 7.68
CA ALA A 30 4.76 -0.95 7.14
C ALA A 30 3.86 0.29 7.02
N VAL A 31 2.64 0.12 6.51
CA VAL A 31 1.68 1.23 6.38
C VAL A 31 1.20 1.74 7.74
N GLU A 32 0.93 0.85 8.71
CA GLU A 32 0.57 1.24 10.08
C GLU A 32 1.71 1.98 10.80
N SER A 33 2.96 1.69 10.44
CA SER A 33 4.15 2.34 11.03
C SER A 33 4.42 3.76 10.52
N LEU A 34 3.71 4.21 9.48
CA LEU A 34 3.87 5.56 8.90
C LEU A 34 3.23 6.62 9.81
N ALA A 35 3.90 6.95 10.92
CA ALA A 35 3.40 7.89 11.93
C ALA A 35 3.15 9.33 11.40
N CYS A 36 3.78 9.70 10.28
CA CYS A 36 3.69 11.04 9.69
C CYS A 36 2.65 11.15 8.58
N LEU A 37 1.95 10.07 8.23
CA LEU A 37 1.00 10.04 7.11
C LEU A 37 -0.34 9.47 7.59
N HIS A 38 -1.42 10.17 7.28
CA HIS A 38 -2.75 9.69 7.56
C HIS A 38 -3.22 8.77 6.44
N VAL A 39 -3.29 7.47 6.72
CA VAL A 39 -3.82 6.47 5.78
C VAL A 39 -5.34 6.58 5.74
N GLN A 40 -5.88 7.11 4.65
CA GLN A 40 -7.32 7.30 4.47
C GLN A 40 -8.01 6.01 4.04
N SER A 41 -7.34 5.23 3.18
CA SER A 41 -7.82 3.94 2.73
C SER A 41 -6.66 3.06 2.34
N SER A 42 -6.85 1.75 2.45
CA SER A 42 -5.95 0.76 1.91
C SER A 42 -6.73 -0.42 1.36
N ASN A 43 -6.14 -1.12 0.40
CA ASN A 43 -6.68 -2.34 -0.17
C ASN A 43 -5.54 -3.30 -0.48
N MET A 44 -5.82 -4.60 -0.37
CA MET A 44 -4.87 -5.66 -0.66
C MET A 44 -5.57 -6.74 -1.47
N ALA A 45 -5.03 -7.05 -2.63
CA ALA A 45 -5.52 -8.08 -3.52
C ALA A 45 -4.39 -9.05 -3.88
N ALA A 46 -4.67 -10.35 -3.85
CA ALA A 46 -3.75 -11.39 -4.29
C ALA A 46 -4.18 -11.92 -5.66
N PHE A 47 -3.23 -12.04 -6.59
CA PHE A 47 -3.40 -12.53 -7.95
C PHE A 47 -2.31 -13.55 -8.27
N ASP A 48 -2.64 -14.85 -8.23
CA ASP A 48 -1.71 -15.96 -8.48
C ASP A 48 -0.37 -15.77 -7.73
N LYS A 49 0.67 -15.28 -8.43
CA LYS A 49 2.03 -15.08 -7.91
C LYS A 49 2.29 -13.69 -7.36
N PHE A 50 1.31 -12.78 -7.33
CA PHE A 50 1.50 -11.39 -6.96
C PHE A 50 0.50 -10.90 -5.90
N ILE A 51 0.95 -9.99 -5.05
CA ILE A 51 0.12 -9.17 -4.17
C ILE A 51 0.17 -7.76 -4.73
N VAL A 52 -1.00 -7.17 -4.91
CA VAL A 52 -1.18 -5.75 -5.20
C VAL A 52 -1.71 -5.10 -3.93
N PHE A 53 -0.90 -4.24 -3.34
CA PHE A 53 -1.28 -3.40 -2.23
C PHE A 53 -1.42 -1.95 -2.70
N THR A 54 -2.49 -1.30 -2.26
CA THR A 54 -2.75 0.10 -2.61
C THR A 54 -3.16 0.85 -1.36
N CYS A 55 -2.69 2.09 -1.19
CA CYS A 55 -3.20 2.97 -0.14
C CYS A 55 -3.29 4.43 -0.61
N THR A 56 -4.21 5.16 -0.01
CA THR A 56 -4.28 6.62 -0.13
C THR A 56 -3.84 7.23 1.19
N VAL A 57 -2.86 8.12 1.11
CA VAL A 57 -2.27 8.82 2.28
C VAL A 57 -2.34 10.33 2.10
N GLN A 58 -2.41 11.06 3.21
CA GLN A 58 -2.35 12.52 3.28
C GLN A 58 -1.45 12.98 4.44
#